data_AF-J0L2K1-F1
#
_entry.id   AF-J0L2K1-F1
#
_cell.length_a   1.000
_cell.length_b   1.000
_cell.length_c   1.000
_cell.angle_alpha   90.00
_cell.angle_beta   90.00
_cell.angle_gamma   90.00
#
_symmetry.space_group_name_H-M   'P 1'
#
loop_
_entity.id
_entity.type
_entity.pdbx_description
1 polymer ?
#
loop_
_entity_poly.entity_id
_entity_poly.type
_entity_poly.pdbx_seq_one_letter_code
_entity_poly.pdbx_strand_id
1 'polypeptide(L)'
;MRNQSFQNMLPPRVDKRDKLPEEPHTSKTVNKPIEACEGYSCSSNSSGSSNLEIVHKNKEKNKGMSKSSKLMRFKADDWVFTQVTAITSAKKTKDGKVSQNSFQYVNTNGIAISNEDLLKYYKSFIGSHNYKDHEQEVSKSYGVVLDAVIRPVNKTGDTVYYVDLLIATNRHKDPAWARAIETQKVKYVSMGADSSSIQCSKCGNIAVKDTDICEHLLFETGLFYIDKDGNKQITSGWISDKKSDYSIGSIEFEEISYLTVSPAYRASALSYVIPVPKN
;
A
#
# COMPACT_ATOMS: atom_id res chain seq x y z
N MET A 1 24.56 -0.42 -5.81
CA MET A 1 23.87 -1.72 -5.71
C MET A 1 22.42 -1.41 -5.44
N ARG A 2 21.48 -1.85 -6.31
CA ARG A 2 20.04 -1.64 -6.06
C ARG A 2 19.65 -2.53 -4.89
N ASN A 3 19.02 -1.96 -3.87
CA ASN A 3 18.29 -2.74 -2.87
C ASN A 3 17.24 -3.53 -3.65
N GLN A 4 17.24 -4.85 -3.53
CA GLN A 4 16.12 -5.66 -3.99
C GLN A 4 15.04 -5.57 -2.91
N SER A 5 13.77 -5.41 -3.32
CA SER A 5 12.65 -5.50 -2.40
C SER A 5 12.73 -6.82 -1.61
N PHE A 6 12.63 -6.74 -0.27
CA PHE A 6 12.57 -7.92 0.61
C PHE A 6 11.41 -8.87 0.25
N GLN A 7 10.38 -8.37 -0.45
CA GLN A 7 9.32 -9.23 -0.99
C GLN A 7 9.84 -10.25 -2.02
N ASN A 8 10.91 -9.90 -2.75
CA ASN A 8 11.54 -10.77 -3.75
C ASN A 8 12.59 -11.72 -3.14
N MET A 9 12.99 -11.51 -1.88
CA MET A 9 13.96 -12.36 -1.18
C MET A 9 13.31 -13.60 -0.56
N LEU A 10 12.00 -13.54 -0.28
CA LEU A 10 11.26 -14.70 0.23
C LEU A 10 10.73 -15.53 -0.94
N PRO A 11 10.86 -16.87 -0.90
CA PRO A 11 10.35 -17.71 -1.97
C PRO A 11 8.83 -17.57 -2.12
N PRO A 12 8.28 -17.48 -3.34
CA PRO A 12 6.84 -17.40 -3.56
C PRO A 12 6.15 -18.66 -3.04
N ARG A 13 5.09 -18.51 -2.24
CA ARG A 13 4.28 -19.64 -1.77
C ARG A 13 3.15 -19.96 -2.75
N VAL A 14 3.05 -21.23 -3.11
CA VAL A 14 1.85 -21.80 -3.77
C VAL A 14 0.76 -21.92 -2.70
N ASP A 15 -0.29 -21.10 -2.80
CA ASP A 15 -1.41 -21.16 -1.87
C ASP A 15 -2.21 -22.45 -2.10
N LYS A 16 -2.22 -23.34 -1.10
CA LYS A 16 -3.05 -24.57 -1.10
C LYS A 16 -4.36 -24.39 -0.31
N ARG A 17 -4.73 -23.16 0.07
CA ARG A 17 -5.90 -22.91 0.93
C ARG A 17 -7.04 -22.26 0.15
N ASP A 18 -7.67 -23.05 -0.71
CA ASP A 18 -9.05 -22.80 -1.11
C ASP A 18 -10.02 -23.37 -0.06
N LYS A 19 -11.04 -22.56 0.27
CA LYS A 19 -12.23 -22.83 1.09
C LYS A 19 -12.13 -22.49 2.59
N LEU A 20 -12.35 -21.21 2.89
CA LEU A 20 -13.06 -20.75 4.10
C LEU A 20 -14.31 -19.97 3.65
N PRO A 21 -15.41 -19.99 4.42
CA PRO A 21 -16.75 -19.67 3.94
C PRO A 21 -16.89 -18.19 3.53
N GLU A 22 -17.65 -17.97 2.46
CA GLU A 22 -18.07 -16.66 1.99
C GLU A 22 -18.94 -15.98 3.06
N GLU A 23 -18.52 -14.81 3.55
CA GLU A 23 -19.41 -13.95 4.34
C GLU A 23 -20.30 -13.11 3.41
N PRO A 24 -21.59 -12.92 3.77
CA PRO A 24 -22.52 -12.17 2.94
C PRO A 24 -22.22 -10.67 2.99
N HIS A 25 -21.74 -10.12 1.89
CA HIS A 25 -21.64 -8.68 1.69
C HIS A 25 -23.04 -8.06 1.56
N THR A 26 -23.50 -7.36 2.59
CA THR A 26 -24.57 -6.37 2.49
C THR A 26 -24.01 -5.00 2.86
N SER A 27 -23.49 -4.26 1.88
CA SER A 27 -23.19 -2.83 2.07
C SER A 27 -24.38 -2.00 1.61
N LYS A 28 -25.12 -1.45 2.58
CA LYS A 28 -25.96 -0.27 2.35
C LYS A 28 -25.05 0.95 2.41
N THR A 29 -24.84 1.61 1.29
CA THR A 29 -24.08 2.85 1.18
C THR A 29 -24.90 4.01 1.74
N VAL A 30 -24.39 4.67 2.78
CA VAL A 30 -24.88 5.97 3.25
C VAL A 30 -23.84 7.01 2.82
N ASN A 31 -24.21 7.84 1.85
CA ASN A 31 -23.38 8.94 1.37
C ASN A 31 -23.32 10.04 2.44
N LYS A 32 -22.16 10.26 3.04
CA LYS A 32 -21.80 11.55 3.65
C LYS A 32 -20.50 12.05 3.01
N PRO A 33 -20.43 13.32 2.58
CA PRO A 33 -19.19 13.91 2.07
C PRO A 33 -18.13 13.93 3.17
N ILE A 34 -16.89 13.59 2.81
CA ILE A 34 -15.73 13.71 3.69
C ILE A 34 -15.29 15.18 3.68
N GLU A 35 -15.26 15.81 4.85
CA GLU A 35 -14.70 17.15 5.04
C GLU A 35 -13.19 17.15 4.79
N ALA A 36 -12.72 18.13 4.01
CA ALA A 36 -11.32 18.28 3.65
C ALA A 36 -10.44 18.65 4.85
N CYS A 37 -9.39 17.88 5.11
CA CYS A 37 -8.40 18.16 6.15
C CYS A 37 -7.21 18.97 5.61
N GLU A 38 -6.70 19.84 6.49
CA GLU A 38 -5.77 20.94 6.23
C GLU A 38 -4.43 20.53 5.57
N GLY A 39 -4.05 21.28 4.53
CA GLY A 39 -2.76 21.17 3.85
C GLY A 39 -2.84 21.29 2.32
N TYR A 40 -4.03 21.07 1.77
CA TYR A 40 -4.35 21.17 0.35
C TYR A 40 -5.57 22.09 0.18
N SER A 41 -5.49 23.05 -0.75
CA SER A 41 -6.65 23.85 -1.14
C SER A 41 -7.21 23.28 -2.45
N CYS A 42 -8.35 22.60 -2.39
CA CYS A 42 -9.14 22.32 -3.58
C CYS A 42 -9.99 23.56 -3.89
N SER A 43 -9.55 24.39 -4.83
CA SER A 43 -10.40 25.46 -5.36
C SER A 43 -11.12 24.95 -6.60
N SER A 44 -12.44 24.83 -6.53
CA SER A 44 -13.26 24.80 -7.74
C SER A 44 -13.34 26.24 -8.27
N ASN A 45 -12.78 26.51 -9.45
CA ASN A 45 -13.11 27.74 -10.13
C ASN A 45 -14.54 27.61 -10.67
N SER A 46 -15.41 28.55 -10.28
CA SER A 46 -16.80 28.68 -10.73
C SER A 46 -16.94 29.04 -12.22
N SER A 47 -15.91 28.77 -13.02
CA SER A 47 -15.84 29.03 -14.46
C SER A 47 -15.54 27.72 -15.20
N GLY A 48 -16.54 26.85 -15.33
CA GLY A 48 -16.67 25.82 -16.39
C GLY A 48 -15.44 24.99 -16.79
N SER A 49 -14.47 24.76 -15.90
CA SER A 49 -13.19 24.11 -16.24
C SER A 49 -13.07 22.80 -15.47
N SER A 50 -13.27 21.67 -16.17
CA SER A 50 -13.15 20.25 -15.75
C SER A 50 -11.76 19.80 -15.28
N ASN A 51 -10.83 20.72 -15.06
CA ASN A 51 -9.46 20.36 -14.71
C ASN A 51 -9.32 20.08 -13.21
N LEU A 52 -8.80 18.90 -12.85
CA LEU A 52 -8.30 18.64 -11.51
C LEU A 52 -6.88 19.20 -11.39
N GLU A 53 -6.67 20.11 -10.45
CA GLU A 53 -5.37 20.72 -10.17
C GLU A 53 -4.78 20.13 -8.88
N ILE A 54 -3.58 19.54 -8.98
CA ILE A 54 -2.83 19.05 -7.82
C ILE A 54 -1.48 19.73 -7.77
N VAL A 55 -1.21 20.40 -6.65
CA VAL A 55 0.05 21.09 -6.38
C VAL A 55 0.95 20.17 -5.56
N HIS A 56 1.94 19.54 -6.20
CA HIS A 56 2.95 18.77 -5.49
C HIS A 56 4.04 19.70 -4.95
N LYS A 57 4.23 19.73 -3.63
CA LYS A 57 5.31 20.50 -2.98
C LYS A 57 6.51 19.60 -2.77
N ASN A 58 7.54 19.73 -3.60
CA ASN A 58 8.83 19.07 -3.37
C ASN A 58 9.42 19.54 -2.03
N LYS A 59 9.69 18.59 -1.12
CA LYS A 59 10.52 18.81 0.07
C LYS A 59 11.97 18.54 -0.30
N GLU A 60 12.59 19.43 -1.07
CA GLU A 60 14.06 19.41 -1.18
C GLU A 60 14.66 20.10 0.05
N LYS A 61 15.35 19.30 0.88
CA LYS A 61 16.14 19.78 2.03
C LYS A 61 17.48 20.39 1.57
N ASN A 62 17.46 21.31 0.61
CA ASN A 62 18.63 22.11 0.28
C ASN A 62 18.35 23.57 0.64
N LYS A 63 19.01 24.07 1.68
CA LYS A 63 19.03 25.49 2.05
C LYS A 63 19.58 26.27 0.85
N GLY A 64 18.70 26.84 0.03
CA GLY A 64 19.07 27.76 -1.06
C GLY A 64 18.30 27.62 -2.37
N MET A 65 17.51 26.55 -2.60
CA MET A 65 16.72 26.41 -3.84
C MET A 65 15.27 26.85 -3.64
N SER A 66 14.80 27.74 -4.51
CA SER A 66 13.39 28.12 -4.65
C SER A 66 12.50 26.87 -4.73
N LYS A 67 11.43 26.82 -3.93
CA LYS A 67 10.41 25.76 -4.01
C LYS A 67 9.76 25.82 -5.39
N SER A 68 10.22 24.99 -6.32
CA SER A 68 9.52 24.81 -7.59
C SER A 68 8.30 23.90 -7.36
N SER A 69 7.11 24.49 -7.41
CA SER A 69 5.87 23.72 -7.51
C SER A 69 5.61 23.43 -8.98
N LYS A 70 5.46 22.15 -9.34
CA LYS A 70 4.97 21.76 -10.66
C LYS A 70 3.46 21.54 -10.57
N LEU A 71 2.72 22.24 -11.43
CA LEU A 71 1.29 22.03 -11.58
C LEU A 71 1.08 20.89 -12.59
N MET A 72 0.38 19.84 -12.16
CA MET A 72 -0.12 18.80 -13.07
C MET A 72 -1.61 19.05 -13.30
N ARG A 73 -2.01 19.07 -14.57
CA ARG A 73 -3.41 19.19 -15.00
C ARG A 73 -3.84 17.88 -15.61
N PHE A 74 -4.93 17.33 -15.09
CA PHE A 74 -5.53 16.10 -15.61
C PHE A 74 -6.88 16.43 -16.23
N LYS A 75 -7.07 16.05 -17.51
CA LYS A 75 -8.36 16.14 -18.18
C LYS A 75 -9.20 14.91 -17.86
N ALA A 76 -10.46 15.10 -17.49
CA ALA A 76 -11.35 14.00 -17.11
C ALA A 76 -11.45 12.90 -18.19
N ASP A 77 -11.42 13.26 -19.47
CA ASP A 77 -11.50 12.31 -20.58
C ASP A 77 -10.24 11.49 -20.84
N ASP A 78 -9.10 11.94 -20.31
CA ASP A 78 -7.82 11.27 -20.52
C ASP A 78 -7.49 10.30 -19.37
N TRP A 79 -8.16 10.44 -18.23
CA TRP A 79 -7.79 9.74 -16.99
C TRP A 79 -8.98 9.04 -16.33
N VAL A 80 -8.71 7.87 -15.75
CA VAL A 80 -9.58 7.23 -14.75
C VAL A 80 -9.04 7.63 -13.38
N PHE A 81 -9.91 8.16 -12.53
CA PHE A 81 -9.58 8.44 -11.15
C PHE A 81 -10.23 7.38 -10.27
N THR A 82 -9.45 6.81 -9.35
CA THR A 82 -9.95 5.81 -8.42
C THR A 82 -9.48 6.08 -7.01
N GLN A 83 -10.32 5.69 -6.06
CA GLN A 83 -9.92 5.47 -4.69
C GLN A 83 -9.70 3.97 -4.48
N VAL A 84 -8.54 3.60 -3.95
CA VAL A 84 -8.23 2.21 -3.58
C VAL A 84 -7.77 2.13 -2.13
N THR A 85 -8.09 1.04 -1.44
CA THR A 85 -7.41 0.69 -0.19
C THR A 85 -6.18 -0.13 -0.57
N ALA A 86 -4.97 0.34 -0.23
CA ALA A 86 -3.72 -0.28 -0.67
C ALA A 86 -3.18 -1.30 0.35
N ILE A 87 -3.13 -0.92 1.63
CA ILE A 87 -2.57 -1.75 2.69
C ILE A 87 -3.21 -1.39 4.04
N THR A 88 -3.11 -2.32 5.00
CA THR A 88 -3.34 -2.07 6.42
C THR A 88 -2.08 -2.35 7.23
N SER A 89 -1.95 -1.71 8.39
CA SER A 89 -0.99 -2.12 9.41
C SER A 89 -1.49 -3.30 10.24
N ALA A 90 -0.57 -3.93 10.96
CA ALA A 90 -0.83 -4.88 12.02
C ALA A 90 -0.26 -4.36 13.34
N LYS A 91 -0.95 -4.65 14.45
CA LYS A 91 -0.47 -4.24 15.77
C LYS A 91 0.69 -5.13 16.22
N LYS A 92 1.81 -4.50 16.57
CA LYS A 92 2.97 -5.14 17.20
C LYS A 92 2.78 -5.15 18.72
N THR A 93 3.04 -6.29 19.37
CA THR A 93 3.06 -6.43 20.83
C THR A 93 4.37 -5.87 21.41
N LYS A 94 4.44 -5.75 22.74
CA LYS A 94 5.66 -5.24 23.41
C LYS A 94 6.89 -6.12 23.17
N ASP A 95 6.70 -7.42 23.01
CA ASP A 95 7.74 -8.42 22.70
C ASP A 95 8.02 -8.56 21.19
N GLY A 96 7.42 -7.72 20.34
CA GLY A 96 7.71 -7.70 18.90
C GLY A 96 6.92 -8.73 18.07
N LYS A 97 6.00 -9.47 18.68
CA LYS A 97 5.09 -10.38 17.99
C LYS A 97 3.95 -9.62 17.31
N VAL A 98 3.21 -10.31 16.44
CA VAL A 98 1.94 -9.81 15.91
C VAL A 98 0.87 -10.02 16.98
N SER A 99 0.08 -8.99 17.29
CA SER A 99 -1.08 -9.15 18.15
C SER A 99 -2.06 -10.17 17.56
N GLN A 100 -2.69 -11.00 18.40
CA GLN A 100 -3.64 -12.02 17.94
C GLN A 100 -4.80 -11.41 17.14
N ASN A 101 -5.27 -10.24 17.56
CA ASN A 101 -6.34 -9.47 16.88
C ASN A 101 -5.90 -8.90 15.52
N SER A 102 -4.61 -8.99 15.20
CA SER A 102 -3.99 -8.49 13.98
C SER A 102 -3.44 -9.60 13.06
N PHE A 103 -3.62 -10.88 13.39
CA PHE A 103 -3.12 -11.99 12.54
C PHE A 103 -3.65 -11.95 11.11
N GLN A 104 -4.91 -11.53 10.92
CA GLN A 104 -5.55 -11.39 9.61
C GLN A 104 -4.95 -10.28 8.73
N TYR A 105 -4.08 -9.43 9.28
CA TYR A 105 -3.43 -8.33 8.59
C TYR A 105 -2.00 -8.68 8.13
N VAL A 106 -1.51 -9.87 8.50
CA VAL A 106 -0.33 -10.44 7.87
C VAL A 106 -0.72 -10.90 6.47
N ASN A 107 -0.01 -10.43 5.44
CA ASN A 107 -0.33 -10.78 4.06
C ASN A 107 0.05 -12.25 3.75
N THR A 108 -0.32 -12.74 2.57
CA THR A 108 -0.01 -14.13 2.18
C THR A 108 1.48 -14.44 2.01
N ASN A 109 2.31 -13.40 1.86
CA ASN A 109 3.78 -13.51 1.88
C ASN A 109 4.32 -13.61 3.32
N GLY A 110 3.44 -13.60 4.32
CA GLY A 110 3.76 -13.59 5.74
C GLY A 110 4.46 -12.31 6.22
N ILE A 111 4.31 -11.23 5.46
CA ILE A 111 4.85 -9.90 5.78
C ILE A 111 3.78 -9.05 6.44
N ALA A 112 4.20 -8.27 7.43
CA ALA A 112 3.37 -7.27 8.09
C ALA A 112 4.12 -5.93 8.18
N ILE A 113 3.36 -4.85 8.28
CA ILE A 113 3.88 -3.51 8.60
C ILE A 113 3.27 -3.04 9.91
N SER A 114 4.09 -2.47 10.79
CA SER A 114 3.61 -1.97 12.07
C SER A 114 2.78 -0.69 11.90
N ASN A 115 1.99 -0.34 12.92
CA ASN A 115 1.27 0.94 12.94
C ASN A 115 2.24 2.11 12.82
N GLU A 116 3.34 2.04 13.58
CA GLU A 116 4.36 3.06 13.69
C GLU A 116 5.05 3.30 12.33
N ASP A 117 5.42 2.22 11.65
CA ASP A 117 6.06 2.28 10.34
C ASP A 117 5.10 2.76 9.25
N LEU A 118 3.84 2.26 9.23
CA LEU A 118 2.87 2.69 8.23
C LEU A 118 2.53 4.18 8.36
N LEU A 119 2.28 4.66 9.59
CA LEU A 119 2.04 6.09 9.86
C LEU A 119 3.20 6.97 9.42
N LYS A 120 4.43 6.47 9.54
CA LYS A 120 5.64 7.22 9.19
C LYS A 120 5.83 7.31 7.67
N TYR A 121 5.55 6.23 6.94
CA TYR A 121 5.97 6.09 5.54
C TYR A 121 4.85 6.11 4.50
N TYR A 122 3.57 6.05 4.87
CA TYR A 122 2.46 5.97 3.88
C TYR A 122 2.47 7.09 2.83
N LYS A 123 2.99 8.28 3.15
CA LYS A 123 3.07 9.38 2.17
C LYS A 123 4.07 9.12 1.04
N SER A 124 4.96 8.12 1.16
CA SER A 124 5.85 7.76 0.06
C SER A 124 5.10 7.17 -1.14
N PHE A 125 3.84 6.74 -0.97
CA PHE A 125 2.99 6.37 -2.11
C PHE A 125 2.77 7.53 -3.07
N ILE A 126 2.80 8.79 -2.60
CA ILE A 126 2.47 9.96 -3.43
C ILE A 126 3.57 10.15 -4.48
N GLY A 127 3.18 10.12 -5.76
CA GLY A 127 4.11 10.18 -6.89
C GLY A 127 4.55 8.81 -7.39
N SER A 128 4.25 7.73 -6.68
CA SER A 128 4.56 6.36 -7.11
C SER A 128 3.76 5.97 -8.34
N HIS A 129 4.36 5.09 -9.14
CA HIS A 129 3.76 4.62 -10.40
C HIS A 129 2.63 3.64 -10.13
N ASN A 130 1.63 3.62 -11.04
CA ASN A 130 0.71 2.50 -11.11
C ASN A 130 0.97 1.61 -12.33
N TYR A 131 0.88 0.29 -12.14
CA TYR A 131 1.17 -0.71 -13.16
C TYR A 131 0.01 -1.69 -13.36
N LYS A 132 0.16 -2.54 -14.38
CA LYS A 132 -0.67 -3.70 -14.65
C LYS A 132 0.12 -4.94 -14.25
N ASP A 133 -0.44 -5.77 -13.36
CA ASP A 133 0.11 -7.06 -12.95
C ASP A 133 1.61 -7.04 -12.56
N HIS A 134 2.04 -6.02 -11.81
CA HIS A 134 3.44 -5.82 -11.38
C HIS A 134 4.47 -5.72 -12.53
N GLU A 135 4.07 -5.23 -13.70
CA GLU A 135 5.00 -4.90 -14.77
C GLU A 135 5.77 -3.59 -14.47
N GLN A 136 6.67 -3.64 -13.48
CA GLN A 136 7.33 -2.52 -12.80
C GLN A 136 8.43 -1.82 -13.64
N GLU A 137 8.35 -1.88 -14.97
CA GLU A 137 9.19 -1.04 -15.83
C GLU A 137 8.60 0.36 -15.91
N VAL A 138 9.37 1.41 -15.60
CA VAL A 138 8.87 2.80 -15.57
C VAL A 138 8.18 3.22 -16.87
N SER A 139 8.71 2.80 -18.03
CA SER A 139 8.10 3.04 -19.35
C SER A 139 6.71 2.41 -19.50
N LYS A 140 6.42 1.38 -18.71
CA LYS A 140 5.16 0.63 -18.68
C LYS A 140 4.19 1.11 -17.60
N SER A 141 4.53 2.15 -16.84
CA SER A 141 3.59 2.81 -15.91
C SER A 141 2.32 3.37 -16.59
N TYR A 142 1.16 3.03 -16.07
CA TYR A 142 -0.15 3.47 -16.55
C TYR A 142 -0.61 4.79 -15.93
N GLY A 143 0.18 5.39 -15.05
CA GLY A 143 -0.25 6.56 -14.29
C GLY A 143 0.43 6.65 -12.92
N VAL A 144 -0.20 7.37 -12.01
CA VAL A 144 0.45 7.89 -10.81
C VAL A 144 -0.51 7.96 -9.62
N VAL A 145 0.03 7.72 -8.43
CA VAL A 145 -0.66 7.99 -7.17
C VAL A 145 -0.59 9.49 -6.88
N LEU A 146 -1.76 10.11 -6.78
CA LEU A 146 -1.92 11.54 -6.59
C LEU A 146 -1.92 11.95 -5.12
N ASP A 147 -2.53 11.11 -4.28
CA ASP A 147 -2.64 11.37 -2.85
C ASP A 147 -2.74 10.06 -2.06
N ALA A 148 -2.40 10.14 -0.78
CA ALA A 148 -2.48 9.03 0.17
C ALA A 148 -3.05 9.55 1.49
N VAL A 149 -4.09 8.88 1.99
CA VAL A 149 -4.74 9.21 3.27
C VAL A 149 -4.73 8.01 4.19
N ILE A 150 -4.61 8.28 5.49
CA ILE A 150 -4.57 7.24 6.53
C ILE A 150 -5.89 7.22 7.29
N ARG A 151 -6.42 6.02 7.53
CA ARG A 151 -7.70 5.82 8.18
C ARG A 151 -7.56 4.83 9.35
N PRO A 152 -7.73 5.28 10.61
CA PRO A 152 -7.74 4.39 11.76
C PRO A 152 -9.02 3.54 11.77
N VAL A 153 -8.88 2.26 12.10
CA VAL A 153 -9.98 1.31 12.24
C VAL A 153 -9.75 0.49 13.50
N ASN A 154 -10.77 0.40 14.35
CA ASN A 154 -10.77 -0.47 15.52
C ASN A 154 -11.99 -1.40 15.45
N LYS A 155 -11.80 -2.56 14.82
CA LYS A 155 -12.86 -3.58 14.68
C LYS A 155 -12.54 -4.85 15.47
N THR A 156 -11.26 -5.16 15.67
CA THR A 156 -10.81 -6.39 16.35
C THR A 156 -10.30 -6.16 17.77
N GLY A 157 -10.48 -4.96 18.32
CA GLY A 157 -9.91 -4.58 19.62
C GLY A 157 -8.50 -3.98 19.51
N ASP A 158 -7.81 -4.20 18.40
CA ASP A 158 -6.64 -3.42 18.01
C ASP A 158 -7.05 -2.25 17.11
N THR A 159 -6.47 -1.08 17.36
CA THR A 159 -6.45 -0.01 16.35
C THR A 159 -5.39 -0.34 15.31
N VAL A 160 -5.83 -0.48 14.06
CA VAL A 160 -4.99 -0.60 12.86
C VAL A 160 -5.25 0.57 11.91
N TYR A 161 -4.35 0.78 10.96
CA TYR A 161 -4.43 1.89 10.01
C TYR A 161 -4.49 1.36 8.60
N TYR A 162 -5.50 1.78 7.85
CA TYR A 162 -5.61 1.56 6.42
C TYR A 162 -5.05 2.76 5.66
N VAL A 163 -4.42 2.50 4.52
CA VAL A 163 -4.01 3.55 3.58
C VAL A 163 -4.94 3.50 2.37
N ASP A 164 -5.67 4.58 2.15
CA ASP A 164 -6.45 4.77 0.94
C ASP A 164 -5.68 5.72 0.00
N LEU A 165 -5.63 5.38 -1.29
CA LEU A 165 -4.91 6.13 -2.31
C LEU A 165 -5.87 6.72 -3.33
N LEU A 166 -5.55 7.92 -3.81
CA LEU A 166 -6.12 8.50 -5.02
C LEU A 166 -5.18 8.21 -6.18
N ILE A 167 -5.65 7.51 -7.22
CA ILE A 167 -4.83 7.11 -8.37
C ILE A 167 -5.42 7.71 -9.64
N ALA A 168 -4.56 8.28 -10.49
CA ALA A 168 -4.89 8.64 -11.86
C ALA A 168 -4.27 7.64 -12.83
N THR A 169 -5.11 6.95 -13.61
CA THR A 169 -4.70 5.99 -14.64
C THR A 169 -5.02 6.51 -16.05
N ASN A 170 -4.04 6.54 -16.93
CA ASN A 170 -4.15 7.09 -18.29
C ASN A 170 -4.93 6.14 -19.20
N ARG A 171 -6.06 6.62 -19.73
CA ARG A 171 -6.93 5.87 -20.64
C ARG A 171 -6.29 5.58 -21.99
N HIS A 172 -5.46 6.49 -22.49
CA HIS A 172 -4.86 6.38 -23.82
C HIS A 172 -3.80 5.30 -23.91
N LYS A 173 -3.23 4.90 -22.76
CA LYS A 173 -2.19 3.86 -22.74
C LYS A 173 -2.75 2.46 -23.01
N ASP A 174 -3.90 2.15 -22.41
CA ASP A 174 -4.67 0.94 -22.68
C ASP A 174 -6.15 1.21 -22.37
N PRO A 175 -6.95 1.59 -23.38
CA PRO A 175 -8.37 1.90 -23.18
C PRO A 175 -9.18 0.71 -22.66
N ALA A 176 -8.81 -0.51 -23.02
CA ALA A 176 -9.50 -1.72 -22.57
C ALA A 176 -9.23 -1.97 -21.07
N TRP A 177 -8.00 -1.77 -20.63
CA TRP A 177 -7.62 -1.83 -19.22
C TRP A 177 -8.30 -0.76 -18.38
N ALA A 178 -8.27 0.49 -18.84
CA ALA A 178 -8.96 1.59 -18.17
C ALA A 178 -10.46 1.28 -17.99
N ARG A 179 -11.12 0.79 -19.05
CA ARG A 179 -12.52 0.35 -18.98
C ARG A 179 -12.72 -0.82 -18.02
N ALA A 180 -11.78 -1.77 -17.94
CA ALA A 180 -11.85 -2.88 -17.00
C ALA A 180 -11.77 -2.42 -15.54
N ILE A 181 -10.96 -1.39 -15.23
CA ILE A 181 -10.92 -0.75 -13.92
C ILE A 181 -12.24 -0.02 -13.62
N GLU A 182 -12.72 0.80 -14.56
CA GLU A 182 -13.98 1.55 -14.38
C GLU A 182 -15.19 0.66 -14.13
N THR A 183 -15.24 -0.46 -14.85
CA THR A 183 -16.31 -1.47 -14.71
C THR A 183 -16.04 -2.46 -13.58
N GLN A 184 -14.98 -2.26 -12.80
CA GLN A 184 -14.55 -3.11 -11.68
C GLN A 184 -14.32 -4.59 -12.05
N LYS A 185 -14.12 -4.90 -13.34
CA LYS A 185 -13.60 -6.20 -13.78
C LYS A 185 -12.18 -6.42 -13.27
N VAL A 186 -11.43 -5.34 -13.16
CA VAL A 186 -10.12 -5.28 -12.49
C VAL A 186 -10.31 -4.40 -11.26
N LYS A 187 -10.27 -5.02 -10.08
CA LYS A 187 -10.56 -4.34 -8.81
C LYS A 187 -9.53 -4.59 -7.73
N TYR A 188 -8.70 -5.62 -7.86
CA TYR A 188 -7.65 -5.87 -6.87
C TYR A 188 -6.45 -5.00 -7.16
N VAL A 189 -5.77 -4.57 -6.10
CA VAL A 189 -4.49 -3.89 -6.21
C VAL A 189 -3.47 -4.58 -5.32
N SER A 190 -2.20 -4.36 -5.62
CA SER A 190 -1.07 -4.81 -4.81
C SER A 190 0.01 -3.76 -4.87
N MET A 191 0.86 -3.70 -3.85
CA MET A 191 1.89 -2.68 -3.76
C MET A 191 3.26 -3.30 -3.56
N GLY A 192 4.25 -2.61 -4.11
CA GLY A 192 5.66 -2.84 -3.84
C GLY A 192 6.13 -1.95 -2.70
N ALA A 193 6.90 -2.52 -1.80
CA ALA A 193 7.57 -1.78 -0.74
C ALA A 193 9.04 -2.20 -0.68
N ASP A 194 9.90 -1.20 -0.71
CA ASP A 194 11.29 -1.32 -0.36
C ASP A 194 11.48 -0.97 1.11
N SER A 195 12.23 -1.78 1.83
CA SER A 195 12.52 -1.55 3.24
C SER A 195 13.99 -1.80 3.50
N SER A 196 14.55 -1.11 4.48
CA SER A 196 15.95 -1.27 4.86
C SER A 196 16.23 -2.57 5.61
N SER A 197 15.19 -3.21 6.16
CA SER A 197 15.33 -4.40 6.98
C SER A 197 14.00 -5.11 7.17
N ILE A 198 14.10 -6.39 7.54
CA ILE A 198 12.97 -7.21 7.97
C ILE A 198 13.24 -7.81 9.34
N GLN A 199 12.32 -7.63 10.29
CA GLN A 199 12.43 -8.19 11.64
C GLN A 199 11.52 -9.41 11.81
N CYS A 200 12.09 -10.54 12.21
CA CYS A 200 11.33 -11.76 12.51
C CYS A 200 10.49 -11.60 13.78
N SER A 201 9.17 -11.83 13.69
CA SER A 201 8.27 -11.79 14.84
C SER A 201 8.48 -12.93 15.84
N LYS A 202 9.13 -14.03 15.44
CA LYS A 202 9.34 -15.22 16.27
C LYS A 202 10.62 -15.14 17.11
N CYS A 203 11.75 -14.78 16.52
CA CYS A 203 13.04 -14.71 17.23
C CYS A 203 13.60 -13.29 17.39
N GLY A 204 12.94 -12.27 16.82
CA GLY A 204 13.39 -10.87 16.90
C GLY A 204 14.57 -10.52 16.01
N ASN A 205 15.17 -11.49 15.31
CA ASN A 205 16.28 -11.27 14.38
C ASN A 205 15.93 -10.23 13.32
N ILE A 206 16.85 -9.29 13.08
CA ILE A 206 16.70 -8.22 12.09
C ILE A 206 17.64 -8.55 10.94
N ALA A 207 17.07 -8.83 9.76
CA ALA A 207 17.85 -9.04 8.55
C ALA A 207 17.93 -7.74 7.76
N VAL A 208 19.17 -7.31 7.48
CA VAL A 208 19.46 -6.15 6.61
C VAL A 208 20.07 -6.60 5.28
N LYS A 209 20.47 -7.88 5.19
CA LYS A 209 20.95 -8.60 4.02
C LYS A 209 20.40 -10.02 4.01
N ASP A 210 20.48 -10.70 2.86
CA ASP A 210 20.00 -12.07 2.68
C ASP A 210 20.66 -13.08 3.64
N THR A 211 21.95 -12.89 3.93
CA THR A 211 22.72 -13.73 4.87
C THR A 211 22.25 -13.62 6.31
N ASP A 212 21.52 -12.55 6.64
CA ASP A 212 21.03 -12.30 7.99
C ASP A 212 19.65 -12.93 8.21
N ILE A 213 19.01 -13.46 7.16
CA ILE A 213 17.66 -14.04 7.26
C ILE A 213 17.73 -15.33 8.09
N CYS A 214 16.99 -15.35 9.20
CA CYS A 214 16.92 -16.53 10.05
C CYS A 214 16.04 -17.63 9.45
N GLU A 215 16.23 -18.88 9.90
CA GLU A 215 15.46 -20.04 9.43
C GLU A 215 13.94 -19.85 9.56
N HIS A 216 13.48 -19.15 10.60
CA HIS A 216 12.07 -18.84 10.77
C HIS A 216 11.51 -18.01 9.60
N LEU A 217 12.27 -17.02 9.11
CA LEU A 217 11.83 -16.20 7.99
C LEU A 217 11.87 -16.97 6.66
N LEU A 218 12.84 -17.87 6.48
CA LEU A 218 12.96 -18.69 5.27
C LEU A 218 11.87 -19.76 5.17
N PHE A 219 11.59 -20.45 6.27
CA PHE A 219 10.80 -21.69 6.23
C PHE A 219 9.44 -21.58 6.93
N GLU A 220 9.31 -20.69 7.92
CA GLU A 220 8.11 -20.64 8.78
C GLU A 220 7.23 -19.41 8.58
N THR A 221 7.63 -18.43 7.76
CA THR A 221 6.85 -17.20 7.52
C THR A 221 5.40 -17.50 7.10
N GLY A 222 4.44 -16.87 7.76
CA GLY A 222 3.00 -17.10 7.59
C GLY A 222 2.46 -18.37 8.25
N LEU A 223 3.26 -19.13 8.99
CA LEU A 223 2.80 -20.30 9.78
C LEU A 223 2.47 -19.91 11.22
N PHE A 224 1.50 -20.62 11.78
CA PHE A 224 1.17 -20.50 13.21
C PHE A 224 2.05 -21.44 14.04
N TYR A 225 2.40 -21.00 15.24
CA TYR A 225 3.08 -21.79 16.27
C TYR A 225 2.50 -21.50 17.65
N ILE A 226 2.81 -22.36 18.62
CA ILE A 226 2.50 -22.14 20.03
C ILE A 226 3.77 -21.67 20.71
N ASP A 227 3.73 -20.52 21.38
CA ASP A 227 4.88 -20.02 22.12
C ASP A 227 5.05 -20.72 23.48
N LYS A 228 6.14 -20.40 24.17
CA LYS A 228 6.48 -20.97 25.49
C LYS A 228 5.40 -20.76 26.56
N ASP A 229 4.54 -19.77 26.37
CA ASP A 229 3.47 -19.40 27.31
C ASP A 229 2.14 -20.04 26.89
N GLY A 230 2.14 -20.93 25.89
CA GLY A 230 0.95 -21.61 25.38
C GLY A 230 0.10 -20.78 24.42
N ASN A 231 0.54 -19.58 24.04
CA ASN A 231 -0.23 -18.70 23.18
C ASN A 231 -0.01 -19.02 21.70
N LYS A 232 -1.10 -19.00 20.93
CA LYS A 232 -1.01 -19.07 19.47
C LYS A 232 -0.38 -17.78 18.92
N GLN A 233 0.61 -17.95 18.07
CA GLN A 233 1.38 -16.88 17.40
C GLN A 233 1.52 -17.16 15.91
N ILE A 234 1.77 -16.12 15.10
CA ILE A 234 2.14 -16.25 13.69
C ILE A 234 3.59 -15.78 13.48
N THR A 235 4.38 -16.57 12.75
CA THR A 235 5.69 -16.14 12.28
C THR A 235 5.51 -15.17 11.12
N SER A 236 6.01 -13.96 11.27
CA SER A 236 5.89 -12.90 10.26
C SER A 236 7.18 -12.10 10.17
N GLY A 237 7.45 -11.56 8.99
CA GLY A 237 8.46 -10.54 8.80
C GLY A 237 7.84 -9.15 8.91
N TRP A 238 8.32 -8.36 9.87
CA TRP A 238 8.03 -6.93 9.94
C TRP A 238 8.95 -6.19 9.00
N ILE A 239 8.44 -5.57 7.93
CA ILE A 239 9.23 -4.56 7.23
C ILE A 239 9.51 -3.40 8.19
N SER A 240 10.76 -2.95 8.25
CA SER A 240 11.15 -1.90 9.18
C SER A 240 12.25 -1.00 8.61
N ASP A 241 12.34 0.20 9.16
CA ASP A 241 13.32 1.22 8.77
C ASP A 241 14.63 1.13 9.57
N LYS A 242 14.94 -0.02 10.18
CA LYS A 242 16.16 -0.14 10.97
C LYS A 242 17.38 0.13 10.09
N LYS A 243 18.21 1.03 10.59
CA LYS A 243 19.47 1.41 9.94
C LYS A 243 20.45 0.26 9.99
N SER A 244 21.26 0.19 8.95
CA SER A 244 22.47 -0.63 8.93
C SER A 244 23.64 0.24 8.50
N ASP A 245 24.85 -0.32 8.50
CA ASP A 245 26.03 0.35 7.94
C ASP A 245 25.88 0.68 6.44
N TYR A 246 24.88 0.07 5.77
CA TYR A 246 24.63 0.20 4.34
C TYR A 246 23.35 0.97 4.00
N SER A 247 22.51 1.32 4.99
CA SER A 247 21.22 1.98 4.75
C SER A 247 20.87 3.00 5.83
N ILE A 248 20.35 4.15 5.40
CA ILE A 248 19.92 5.23 6.29
C ILE A 248 18.62 4.93 7.04
N GLY A 249 18.00 3.76 6.80
CA GLY A 249 16.75 3.35 7.42
C GLY A 249 15.53 4.02 6.80
N SER A 250 14.86 3.32 5.89
CA SER A 250 13.65 3.77 5.22
C SER A 250 12.72 2.61 4.88
N ILE A 251 11.44 2.95 4.72
CA ILE A 251 10.47 2.19 3.95
C ILE A 251 9.96 3.11 2.84
N GLU A 252 9.90 2.61 1.63
CA GLU A 252 9.42 3.34 0.46
C GLU A 252 8.44 2.46 -0.32
N PHE A 253 7.20 2.93 -0.42
CA PHE A 253 6.19 2.34 -1.28
C PHE A 253 6.39 2.79 -2.73
N GLU A 254 6.98 1.92 -3.54
CA GLU A 254 7.48 2.28 -4.88
C GLU A 254 6.38 2.28 -5.94
N GLU A 255 5.32 1.51 -5.72
CA GLU A 255 4.30 1.29 -6.74
C GLU A 255 2.96 0.78 -6.20
N ILE A 256 1.93 0.91 -7.02
CA ILE A 256 0.63 0.25 -6.85
C ILE A 256 0.19 -0.39 -8.18
N SER A 257 0.00 -1.70 -8.21
CA SER A 257 -0.40 -2.44 -9.40
C SER A 257 -1.86 -2.85 -9.33
N TYR A 258 -2.60 -2.62 -10.41
CA TYR A 258 -3.89 -3.29 -10.60
C TYR A 258 -3.66 -4.73 -11.04
N LEU A 259 -4.38 -5.66 -10.42
CA LEU A 259 -4.19 -7.09 -10.64
C LEU A 259 -5.41 -7.72 -11.31
N THR A 260 -5.12 -8.60 -12.27
CA THR A 260 -6.07 -9.56 -12.83
C THR A 260 -6.32 -10.76 -11.91
N VAL A 261 -5.47 -10.93 -10.90
CA VAL A 261 -5.52 -12.01 -9.92
C VAL A 261 -5.71 -11.48 -8.49
N SER A 262 -5.95 -12.38 -7.55
CA SER A 262 -6.06 -12.04 -6.13
C SER A 262 -4.75 -11.45 -5.59
N PRO A 263 -4.80 -10.40 -4.74
CA PRO A 263 -3.63 -9.76 -4.17
C PRO A 263 -3.12 -10.50 -2.94
N ALA A 264 -1.87 -10.23 -2.55
CA ALA A 264 -1.29 -10.80 -1.34
C ALA A 264 -2.00 -10.32 -0.06
N TYR A 265 -2.53 -9.10 -0.06
CA TYR A 265 -3.40 -8.59 0.99
C TYR A 265 -4.83 -8.49 0.46
N ARG A 266 -5.73 -9.37 0.92
CA ARG A 266 -7.07 -9.55 0.33
C ARG A 266 -7.97 -8.32 0.35
N ALA A 267 -7.78 -7.40 1.29
CA ALA A 267 -8.54 -6.15 1.34
C ALA A 267 -7.92 -5.03 0.49
N SER A 268 -6.83 -5.31 -0.23
CA SER A 268 -6.22 -4.39 -1.17
C SER A 268 -7.03 -4.34 -2.46
N ALA A 269 -7.92 -3.35 -2.56
CA ALA A 269 -8.90 -3.28 -3.63
C ALA A 269 -9.38 -1.86 -3.92
N LEU A 270 -9.89 -1.69 -5.13
CA LEU A 270 -10.63 -0.54 -5.59
C LEU A 270 -11.91 -0.39 -4.75
N SER A 271 -12.06 0.81 -4.18
CA SER A 271 -13.23 1.20 -3.39
C SER A 271 -14.22 1.99 -4.25
N TYR A 272 -13.72 2.98 -4.98
CA TYR A 272 -14.55 3.85 -5.82
C TYR A 272 -13.84 4.23 -7.12
N VAL A 273 -14.62 4.37 -8.19
CA VAL A 273 -14.23 5.12 -9.39
C VAL A 273 -14.80 6.51 -9.22
N ILE A 274 -13.95 7.52 -9.25
CA ILE A 274 -14.33 8.91 -8.96
C ILE A 274 -14.87 9.53 -10.24
N PRO A 275 -16.16 9.90 -10.29
CA PRO A 275 -16.72 10.58 -11.45
C PRO A 275 -16.17 12.00 -11.50
N VAL A 276 -15.42 12.32 -12.55
CA VAL A 276 -15.00 13.69 -12.86
C VAL A 276 -15.81 14.17 -14.07
N PRO A 277 -16.53 15.31 -13.97
CA PRO A 277 -17.28 15.84 -15.10
C PRO A 277 -16.39 16.01 -16.33
N LYS A 278 -16.86 15.46 -17.45
CA LYS A 278 -16.24 15.64 -18.77
C LYS A 278 -16.55 17.03 -19.29
N ASN A 279 -15.62 17.59 -20.05
CA ASN A 279 -15.75 18.91 -20.68
C ASN A 279 -16.16 18.77 -22.14
#